data_AF-A0A5D2TCZ1-F1
#
_entry.id   AF-A0A5D2TCZ1-F1
#
_cell.length_a   1.000
_cell.length_b   1.000
_cell.length_c   1.000
_cell.angle_alpha   90.00
_cell.angle_beta   90.00
_cell.angle_gamma   90.00
#
_symmetry.space_group_name_H-M   'P 1'
#
loop_
_entity.id
_entity.type
_entity.pdbx_description
1 polymer ?
#
loop_
_entity_poly.entity_id
_entity_poly.type
_entity_poly.pdbx_seq_one_letter_code
_entity_poly.pdbx_strand_id
1 'polypeptide(L)'
;MWQELVDAPDMVRGQMNFKRLTLTDITIDIPHVKNKWESSSWGRKLIVQKRRASLNDFDRFKLTLAKIKVSFRYTPYCVYPFYTRVLFLKALPQNINRSLTSCNTVLQRSGVIKQELAKLKKENAS
;
A
#
# COMPACT_ATOMS: atom_id res chain seq x y z
N MET A 1 -15.72 -30.42 14.51
CA MET A 1 -16.74 -30.77 13.52
C MET A 1 -16.95 -29.56 12.63
N TRP A 2 -16.68 -29.66 11.33
CA TRP A 2 -16.78 -28.53 10.40
C TRP A 2 -18.24 -28.13 10.18
N GLN A 3 -18.51 -26.84 10.29
CA GLN A 3 -19.85 -26.26 10.30
C GLN A 3 -19.85 -24.93 9.54
N GLU A 4 -20.91 -24.67 8.78
CA GLU A 4 -21.12 -23.47 7.96
C GLU A 4 -22.35 -22.71 8.46
N LEU A 5 -22.42 -21.42 8.17
CA LEU A 5 -23.60 -20.59 8.44
C LEU A 5 -24.52 -20.64 7.22
N VAL A 6 -25.76 -21.10 7.39
CA VAL A 6 -26.74 -21.21 6.32
C VAL A 6 -27.84 -20.17 6.52
N ASP A 7 -28.14 -19.42 5.45
CA ASP A 7 -29.20 -18.42 5.39
C ASP A 7 -30.22 -18.83 4.32
N ALA A 8 -31.52 -18.68 4.63
CA ALA A 8 -32.61 -18.81 3.69
C ALA A 8 -33.71 -17.78 4.03
N PRO A 9 -34.50 -17.30 3.05
CA PRO A 9 -35.51 -16.26 3.29
C PRO A 9 -36.62 -16.70 4.26
N ASP A 10 -36.90 -18.00 4.34
CA ASP A 10 -37.94 -18.59 5.20
C ASP A 10 -37.37 -19.31 6.43
N MET A 11 -36.10 -19.10 6.73
CA MET A 11 -35.43 -19.75 7.88
C MET A 11 -34.52 -18.76 8.60
N VAL A 12 -34.54 -18.80 9.93
CA VAL A 12 -33.58 -18.03 10.72
C VAL A 12 -32.17 -18.58 10.47
N ARG A 13 -31.21 -17.67 10.25
CA ARG A 13 -29.77 -17.95 10.14
C ARG A 13 -29.30 -18.96 11.19
N GLY A 14 -28.71 -20.07 10.75
CA GLY A 14 -28.31 -21.16 11.64
C GLY A 14 -27.01 -21.83 11.22
N GLN A 15 -26.36 -22.51 12.16
CA GLN A 15 -25.12 -23.25 11.90
C GLN A 15 -25.45 -24.70 11.49
N MET A 16 -24.90 -25.18 10.38
CA MET A 16 -25.16 -26.53 9.85
C MET A 16 -23.87 -27.29 9.53
N ASN A 17 -23.91 -28.61 9.71
CA ASN A 17 -22.78 -29.50 9.43
C ASN A 17 -22.70 -29.81 7.93
N PHE A 18 -21.49 -29.82 7.36
CA PHE A 18 -21.28 -30.18 5.94
C PHE A 18 -21.82 -31.57 5.56
N LYS A 19 -21.77 -32.56 6.48
CA LYS A 19 -22.30 -33.91 6.22
C LYS A 19 -23.80 -33.97 5.94
N ARG A 20 -24.55 -32.91 6.31
CA ARG A 20 -26.00 -32.81 6.10
C ARG A 20 -26.38 -32.01 4.86
N LEU A 21 -25.40 -31.40 4.19
CA LEU A 21 -25.62 -30.53 3.03
C LEU A 21 -25.14 -31.23 1.76
N THR A 22 -25.85 -31.02 0.65
CA THR A 22 -25.41 -31.42 -0.69
C THR A 22 -25.23 -30.16 -1.52
N LEU A 23 -24.06 -30.02 -2.16
CA LEU A 23 -23.75 -28.83 -2.94
C LEU A 23 -24.52 -28.88 -4.26
N THR A 24 -25.10 -27.75 -4.66
CA THR A 24 -25.73 -27.58 -5.97
C THR A 24 -24.87 -26.69 -6.86
N ASP A 25 -25.10 -26.74 -8.17
CA ASP A 25 -24.38 -25.90 -9.15
C ASP A 25 -24.82 -24.42 -9.15
N ILE A 26 -25.74 -24.05 -8.26
CA ILE A 26 -26.31 -22.71 -8.19
C ILE A 26 -25.41 -21.82 -7.33
N THR A 27 -24.78 -20.84 -7.95
CA THR A 27 -23.95 -19.84 -7.26
C THR A 27 -24.65 -18.50 -7.15
N ILE A 28 -24.70 -17.92 -5.95
CA ILE A 28 -25.29 -16.60 -5.69
C ILE A 28 -24.15 -15.59 -5.49
N ASP A 29 -24.09 -14.55 -6.33
CA ASP A 29 -23.14 -13.44 -6.12
C ASP A 29 -23.77 -12.41 -5.16
N ILE A 30 -23.16 -12.24 -3.98
CA ILE A 30 -23.65 -11.31 -2.95
C ILE A 30 -22.81 -10.03 -3.02
N PRO A 31 -23.39 -8.89 -3.47
CA PRO A 31 -22.61 -7.70 -3.88
C PRO A 31 -21.80 -7.06 -2.76
N HIS A 32 -22.29 -7.09 -1.51
CA HIS A 32 -21.60 -6.47 -0.37
C HIS A 32 -20.38 -7.27 0.12
N VAL A 33 -20.42 -8.60 -0.01
CA VAL A 33 -19.35 -9.49 0.46
C VAL A 33 -18.12 -9.33 -0.42
N LYS A 34 -18.30 -9.16 -1.73
CA LYS A 34 -17.19 -8.98 -2.68
C LYS A 34 -16.37 -7.72 -2.37
N ASN A 35 -17.01 -6.59 -2.13
CA ASN A 35 -16.33 -5.33 -1.79
C ASN A 35 -15.57 -5.43 -0.45
N LYS A 36 -16.17 -6.08 0.56
CA LYS A 36 -15.54 -6.33 1.86
C LYS A 36 -14.37 -7.31 1.75
N TRP A 37 -14.49 -8.31 0.88
CA TRP A 37 -13.43 -9.27 0.59
C TRP A 37 -12.24 -8.60 -0.08
N GLU A 38 -12.46 -7.81 -1.13
CA GLU A 38 -11.40 -7.15 -1.90
C GLU A 38 -10.63 -6.12 -1.08
N SER A 39 -11.29 -5.44 -0.14
CA SER A 39 -10.66 -4.48 0.79
C SER A 39 -9.88 -5.14 1.93
N SER A 40 -10.11 -6.41 2.22
CA SER A 40 -9.38 -7.14 3.26
C SER A 40 -7.87 -7.24 2.94
N SER A 41 -7.04 -7.44 3.97
CA SER A 41 -5.59 -7.62 3.77
C SER A 41 -5.26 -8.83 2.88
N TRP A 42 -6.04 -9.90 3.00
CA TRP A 42 -5.88 -11.10 2.18
C TRP A 42 -6.35 -10.88 0.74
N GLY A 43 -7.51 -10.26 0.54
CA GLY A 43 -8.03 -9.89 -0.79
C GLY A 43 -7.07 -8.97 -1.55
N ARG A 44 -6.56 -7.93 -0.89
CA ARG A 44 -5.54 -7.03 -1.46
C ARG A 44 -4.26 -7.76 -1.88
N LYS A 45 -3.80 -8.74 -1.09
CA LYS A 45 -2.63 -9.56 -1.42
C LYS A 45 -2.84 -10.33 -2.73
N LEU A 46 -3.98 -10.98 -2.89
CA LEU A 46 -4.33 -11.72 -4.11
C LEU A 46 -4.44 -10.79 -5.33
N ILE A 47 -5.06 -9.62 -5.17
CA ILE A 47 -5.15 -8.61 -6.23
C ILE A 47 -3.75 -8.17 -6.68
N VAL A 48 -2.86 -7.87 -5.71
CA VAL A 48 -1.46 -7.49 -6.01
C VAL A 48 -0.71 -8.63 -6.69
N GLN A 49 -0.92 -9.88 -6.26
CA GLN A 49 -0.30 -11.05 -6.90
C GLN A 49 -0.74 -11.20 -8.36
N LYS A 50 -2.04 -11.08 -8.64
CA LYS A 50 -2.57 -11.10 -10.01
C LYS A 50 -1.98 -9.97 -10.86
N ARG A 51 -1.97 -8.73 -10.33
CA ARG A 51 -1.37 -7.56 -11.02
C ARG A 51 0.13 -7.74 -11.28
N ARG A 52 0.87 -8.35 -10.35
CA ARG A 52 2.31 -8.62 -10.49
C ARG A 52 2.59 -9.72 -11.49
N ALA A 53 1.72 -10.72 -11.59
CA ALA A 53 1.84 -11.78 -12.59
C ALA A 53 1.62 -11.24 -14.02
N SER A 54 0.69 -10.30 -14.20
CA SER A 54 0.39 -9.68 -15.50
C SER A 54 1.33 -8.53 -15.89
N LEU A 55 2.43 -8.31 -15.15
CA LEU A 55 3.29 -7.13 -15.36
C LEU A 55 4.23 -7.34 -16.56
N ASN A 56 4.14 -6.43 -17.55
CA ASN A 56 5.02 -6.37 -18.71
C ASN A 56 6.44 -5.94 -18.32
N ASP A 57 7.44 -6.31 -19.11
CA ASP A 57 8.86 -6.08 -18.80
C ASP A 57 9.19 -4.59 -18.60
N PHE A 58 8.62 -3.72 -19.44
CA PHE A 58 8.79 -2.27 -19.33
C PHE A 58 8.24 -1.72 -18.00
N ASP A 59 7.16 -2.28 -17.46
CA ASP A 59 6.59 -1.84 -16.18
C ASP A 59 7.42 -2.34 -14.99
N ARG A 60 8.13 -3.47 -15.15
CA ARG A 60 9.10 -3.94 -14.15
C ARG A 60 10.28 -2.99 -14.06
N PHE A 61 10.77 -2.48 -15.19
CA PHE A 61 11.82 -1.47 -15.23
C PHE A 61 11.41 -0.19 -14.46
N LYS A 62 10.21 0.34 -14.73
CA LYS A 62 9.67 1.50 -13.99
C LYS A 62 9.58 1.23 -12.49
N LEU A 63 9.12 0.05 -12.09
CA LEU A 63 9.02 -0.36 -10.69
C LEU A 63 10.40 -0.38 -10.02
N THR A 64 11.44 -0.85 -10.72
CA THR A 64 12.82 -0.87 -10.21
C THR A 64 13.35 0.54 -9.98
N LEU A 65 13.20 1.46 -10.93
CA LEU A 65 13.60 2.86 -10.75
C LEU A 65 12.83 3.53 -9.61
N ALA A 66 11.52 3.26 -9.48
CA ALA A 66 10.70 3.75 -8.40
C ALA A 66 11.19 3.23 -7.03
N LYS A 67 11.54 1.94 -6.93
CA LYS A 67 12.10 1.33 -5.72
C LYS A 67 13.44 1.96 -5.34
N ILE A 68 14.34 2.19 -6.29
CA ILE A 68 15.65 2.83 -6.04
C ILE A 68 15.44 4.27 -5.53
N LYS A 69 14.51 5.02 -6.13
CA LYS A 69 14.20 6.38 -5.70
C LYS A 69 13.58 6.43 -4.30
N VAL A 70 12.74 5.46 -3.96
CA VAL A 70 12.12 5.34 -2.64
C VAL A 70 13.14 4.87 -1.60
N SER A 71 13.99 3.89 -1.90
CA SER A 71 15.00 3.40 -0.95
C SER A 71 15.92 4.53 -0.52
N PHE A 72 16.46 5.32 -1.46
CA PHE A 72 17.34 6.45 -1.14
C PHE A 72 16.70 7.50 -0.22
N ARG A 73 15.36 7.65 -0.26
CA ARG A 73 14.62 8.60 0.58
C ARG A 73 14.43 8.10 2.02
N TYR A 74 14.32 6.79 2.22
CA TYR A 74 14.05 6.17 3.52
C TYR A 74 15.29 5.53 4.18
N THR A 75 16.38 5.30 3.43
CA THR A 75 17.64 4.74 3.94
C THR A 75 18.35 5.56 5.02
N PRO A 76 18.29 6.90 5.12
CA PRO A 76 18.94 7.59 6.23
C PRO A 76 18.26 7.36 7.59
N TYR A 77 17.03 6.82 7.63
CA TYR A 77 16.26 6.70 8.87
C TYR A 77 16.15 5.28 9.45
N CYS A 78 16.39 4.22 8.66
CA CYS A 78 16.18 2.84 9.12
C CYS A 78 17.40 1.92 9.10
N VAL A 79 18.55 2.34 8.55
CA VAL A 79 19.75 1.47 8.52
C VAL A 79 20.83 1.90 9.53
N TYR A 80 20.70 3.06 10.17
CA TYR A 80 21.59 3.45 11.27
C TYR A 80 20.88 4.19 12.42
N PRO A 81 20.21 3.48 13.35
CA PRO A 81 19.66 4.13 14.53
C PRO A 81 20.54 4.04 15.80
N PHE A 82 21.70 3.35 15.83
CA PHE A 82 22.42 3.19 17.11
C PHE A 82 23.96 3.16 17.15
N TYR A 83 24.70 2.98 16.03
CA TYR A 83 26.17 2.76 16.15
C TYR A 83 27.08 3.92 15.71
N THR A 84 26.56 5.03 15.21
CA THR A 84 27.42 6.09 14.62
C THR A 84 27.47 7.40 15.41
N ARG A 85 26.74 7.55 16.54
CA ARG A 85 26.79 8.80 17.32
C ARG A 85 28.04 8.94 18.21
N VAL A 86 28.77 7.86 18.49
CA VAL A 86 29.91 7.91 19.44
C VAL A 86 31.28 7.95 18.76
N LEU A 87 31.39 7.55 17.49
CA LEU A 87 32.68 7.44 16.79
C LEU A 87 32.98 8.56 15.77
N PHE A 88 32.03 9.45 15.45
CA PHE A 88 32.24 10.46 14.40
C PHE A 88 32.27 11.93 14.89
N LEU A 89 32.18 12.17 16.20
CA LEU A 89 32.08 13.52 16.77
C LEU A 89 33.39 14.09 17.35
N LYS A 90 34.53 13.40 17.19
CA LYS A 90 35.84 13.87 17.70
C LYS A 90 36.89 14.21 16.63
N ALA A 91 36.56 14.13 15.34
CA ALA A 91 37.54 14.35 14.27
C ALA A 91 36.98 15.14 13.08
N LEU A 92 36.29 16.26 13.31
CA LEU A 92 36.02 17.22 12.25
C LEU A 92 36.36 18.65 12.69
N PRO A 93 37.15 19.40 11.88
CA PRO A 93 37.47 20.80 12.14
C PRO A 93 36.21 21.68 12.09
N GLN A 94 36.27 22.80 12.81
CA GLN A 94 35.20 23.79 13.06
C GLN A 94 34.72 24.55 11.80
N ASN A 95 34.35 23.86 10.72
CA ASN A 95 33.74 24.49 9.56
C ASN A 95 32.77 23.56 8.80
N ILE A 96 31.80 22.98 9.51
CA ILE A 96 30.54 22.49 8.92
C ILE A 96 29.40 22.74 9.94
N ASN A 97 29.29 23.96 10.45
CA ASN A 97 28.07 24.43 11.09
C ASN A 97 27.20 25.16 10.07
N ARG A 98 26.63 24.41 9.13
CA ARG A 98 25.30 24.73 8.60
C ARG A 98 24.49 23.45 8.46
N SER A 99 24.44 22.78 9.59
CA SER A 99 23.47 21.76 9.91
C SER A 99 22.05 22.36 9.86
N LEU A 100 21.09 21.53 9.44
CA LEU A 100 19.80 21.43 10.12
C LEU A 100 18.80 22.60 10.04
N THR A 101 18.76 23.38 8.95
CA THR A 101 17.59 24.22 8.65
C THR A 101 17.16 24.15 7.19
N SER A 102 16.62 23.01 6.73
CA SER A 102 15.70 23.09 5.58
C SER A 102 14.73 21.93 5.43
N CYS A 103 14.04 21.53 6.50
CA CYS A 103 12.73 20.88 6.34
C CYS A 103 11.70 21.82 5.67
N ASN A 104 11.98 23.14 5.62
CA ASN A 104 11.11 24.13 4.97
C ASN A 104 11.12 24.04 3.43
N THR A 105 12.22 23.70 2.75
CA THR A 105 12.25 23.66 1.27
C THR A 105 11.53 22.45 0.67
N VAL A 106 11.45 21.33 1.39
CA VAL A 106 10.74 20.12 0.95
C VAL A 106 9.22 20.26 1.11
N LEU A 107 8.75 20.93 2.17
CA LEU A 107 7.33 21.24 2.36
C LEU A 107 6.85 22.29 1.35
N GLN A 108 7.64 23.33 1.06
CA GLN A 108 7.33 24.35 0.06
C GLN A 108 7.17 23.75 -1.35
N ARG A 109 8.02 22.79 -1.75
CA ARG A 109 7.90 22.08 -3.05
C ARG A 109 6.64 21.22 -3.17
N SER A 110 6.16 20.63 -2.07
CA SER A 110 4.95 19.80 -2.10
C SER A 110 3.66 20.61 -2.33
N GLY A 111 3.64 21.87 -1.86
CA GLY A 111 2.53 22.80 -2.10
C GLY A 111 2.45 23.25 -3.55
N VAL A 112 3.60 23.60 -4.14
CA VAL A 112 3.69 24.01 -5.55
C VAL A 112 3.26 22.88 -6.50
N ILE A 113 3.68 21.64 -6.25
CA ILE A 113 3.28 20.48 -7.08
C ILE A 113 1.76 20.24 -7.01
N LYS A 114 1.13 20.42 -5.85
CA LYS A 114 -0.33 20.30 -5.71
C LYS A 114 -1.07 21.41 -6.45
N GLN A 115 -0.53 22.63 -6.46
CA GLN A 115 -1.11 23.76 -7.18
C GLN A 115 -1.00 23.58 -8.70
N GLU A 116 0.15 23.13 -9.21
CA GLU A 116 0.33 22.86 -10.65
C GLU A 116 -0.55 21.70 -11.13
N LEU A 117 -0.68 20.63 -10.34
CA LEU A 117 -1.59 19.51 -10.66
C LEU A 117 -3.07 19.95 -10.69
N ALA A 118 -3.46 20.94 -9.88
CA ALA A 118 -4.81 21.50 -9.87
C ALA A 118 -5.09 22.40 -11.09
N LYS A 119 -4.08 23.11 -11.61
CA LYS A 119 -4.19 23.91 -12.83
C LYS A 119 -4.37 23.02 -14.07
N LEU A 120 -3.53 22.00 -14.21
CA LEU A 120 -3.64 21.02 -15.31
C LEU A 120 -5.00 20.32 -15.32
N LYS A 121 -5.58 20.02 -14.16
CA LYS A 121 -6.92 19.41 -14.07
C LYS A 121 -8.05 20.34 -14.51
N LYS A 122 -7.90 21.66 -14.37
CA LYS A 122 -8.87 22.65 -14.86
C LYS A 122 -8.75 22.85 -16.36
N GLU A 123 -7.54 22.82 -16.91
CA GLU A 123 -7.27 22.93 -18.35
C GLU A 123 -7.80 21.73 -19.14
N ASN A 124 -7.77 20.52 -18.57
CA ASN A 124 -8.30 19.31 -19.22
C ASN A 124 -9.81 19.08 -19.01
N ALA A 125 -10.50 19.99 -18.31
CA ALA A 125 -11.92 19.91 -18.01
C ALA A 125 -12.77 21.00 -18.73
N SER A 126 -12.12 21.85 -19.52
CA SER A 126 -12.74 22.68 -20.58
C SER A 126 -12.47 22.03 -21.93
#